data_AF-A0A151B1M2-F1
#
_entry.id   AF-A0A151B1M2-F1
#
_cell.length_a   1.000
_cell.length_b   1.000
_cell.length_c   1.000
_cell.angle_alpha   90.00
_cell.angle_beta   90.00
_cell.angle_gamma   90.00
#
_symmetry.space_group_name_H-M   'P 1'
#
loop_
_entity.id
_entity.type
_entity.pdbx_description
1 polymer ?
#
loop_
_entity_poly.entity_id
_entity_poly.type
_entity_poly.pdbx_seq_one_letter_code
_entity_poly.pdbx_strand_id
1 'polypeptide(L)'
;MKPNKYEAETLLGEQISTPDEAARAGIKIRQAGTEMVVISLGALGAVAVDGHQALWAQPPRLAVGSTVGAGDAMVAVLARAILARAISEGTGLAEALPLAVAAGTWLAARRSGLPNNTSLETLERQVKVIPV
;
A
#
# COMPACT_ATOMS: atom_id res chain seq x y z
N MET A 1 4.26 -6.97 -7.74
CA MET A 1 4.95 -7.42 -6.52
C MET A 1 4.58 -6.51 -5.36
N LYS A 2 4.48 -7.00 -4.11
CA LYS A 2 4.23 -6.16 -2.92
C LYS A 2 5.29 -6.38 -1.82
N PRO A 3 6.54 -5.91 -1.97
CA PRO A 3 7.48 -5.99 -0.87
C PRO A 3 7.07 -5.06 0.27
N ASN A 4 7.50 -5.33 1.50
CA ASN A 4 7.60 -4.31 2.54
C ASN A 4 8.93 -3.55 2.41
N LYS A 5 9.10 -2.47 3.19
CA LYS A 5 10.34 -1.67 3.22
C LYS A 5 11.59 -2.57 3.33
N TYR A 6 11.65 -3.44 4.33
CA TYR A 6 12.82 -4.28 4.60
C TYR A 6 13.12 -5.26 3.45
N GLU A 7 12.08 -5.86 2.86
CA GLU A 7 12.22 -6.73 1.69
C GLU A 7 12.76 -5.97 0.48
N ALA A 8 12.29 -4.73 0.25
CA ALA A 8 12.78 -3.88 -0.83
C ALA A 8 14.23 -3.43 -0.61
N GLU A 9 14.58 -3.02 0.62
CA GLU A 9 15.95 -2.67 1.02
C GLU A 9 16.90 -3.86 0.83
N THR A 10 16.48 -5.06 1.24
CA THR A 10 17.24 -6.30 1.08
C THR A 10 17.43 -6.65 -0.39
N LEU A 11 16.38 -6.53 -1.20
CA LEU A 11 16.43 -6.84 -2.63
C LEU A 11 17.37 -5.91 -3.40
N LEU A 12 17.43 -4.63 -3.03
CA LEU A 12 18.21 -3.61 -3.72
C LEU A 12 19.60 -3.37 -3.11
N GLY A 13 19.82 -3.76 -1.86
CA GLY A 13 21.04 -3.43 -1.12
C GLY A 13 21.15 -1.93 -0.76
N GLU A 14 20.01 -1.24 -0.63
CA GLU A 14 19.92 0.21 -0.38
C GLU A 14 18.96 0.49 0.79
N GLN A 15 19.11 1.63 1.46
CA GLN A 15 18.18 2.07 2.50
C GLN A 15 17.03 2.91 1.92
N ILE A 16 15.84 2.79 2.51
CA ILE A 16 14.62 3.51 2.14
C ILE A 16 14.08 4.23 3.38
N SER A 17 14.24 5.54 3.43
CA SER A 17 13.85 6.39 4.56
C SER A 17 12.62 7.25 4.27
N THR A 18 12.31 7.52 3.00
CA THR A 18 11.21 8.40 2.59
C THR A 18 10.28 7.76 1.57
N PRO A 19 9.03 8.25 1.40
CA PRO A 19 8.15 7.83 0.32
C PRO A 19 8.76 8.03 -1.07
N ASP A 20 9.48 9.13 -1.31
CA ASP A 20 10.20 9.38 -2.57
C ASP A 20 11.31 8.35 -2.83
N GLU A 21 12.04 7.94 -1.78
CA GLU A 21 13.02 6.86 -1.87
C GLU A 21 12.35 5.52 -2.17
N ALA A 22 11.18 5.26 -1.56
CA ALA A 22 10.39 4.08 -1.84
C ALA A 22 9.85 4.09 -3.29
N ALA A 23 9.47 5.25 -3.83
CA ALA A 23 9.09 5.39 -5.23
C ALA A 23 10.24 5.03 -6.16
N ARG A 24 11.44 5.59 -5.92
CA ARG A 24 12.66 5.24 -6.68
C ARG A 24 13.00 3.76 -6.59
N ALA A 25 12.92 3.17 -5.40
CA ALA A 25 13.11 1.74 -5.20
C ALA A 25 12.08 0.91 -5.97
N GLY A 26 10.80 1.30 -5.92
CA GLY A 26 9.72 0.66 -6.66
C GLY A 26 9.93 0.70 -8.17
N ILE A 27 10.42 1.83 -8.71
CA ILE A 27 10.77 1.97 -10.13
C ILE A 27 11.90 0.99 -10.51
N LYS A 28 12.97 0.90 -9.70
CA LYS A 28 14.08 -0.06 -9.94
C LYS A 28 13.57 -1.50 -9.98
N ILE A 29 12.78 -1.90 -8.98
CA ILE A 29 12.20 -3.25 -8.89
C ILE A 29 11.28 -3.52 -10.09
N ARG A 30 10.46 -2.53 -10.48
CA ARG A 30 9.58 -2.63 -11.65
C ARG A 30 10.37 -2.90 -12.92
N GLN A 31 11.42 -2.12 -13.16
CA GLN A 31 12.30 -2.23 -14.33
C GLN A 31 13.02 -3.58 -14.41
N ALA A 32 13.14 -4.32 -13.30
CA ALA A 32 13.66 -5.67 -13.28
C ALA A 32 12.68 -6.75 -13.79
N GLY A 33 11.45 -6.38 -14.17
CA GLY A 33 10.52 -7.26 -14.89
C GLY A 33 9.12 -7.42 -14.31
N THR A 34 8.73 -6.62 -13.31
CA THR A 34 7.36 -6.66 -12.77
C THR A 34 6.53 -5.49 -13.30
N GLU A 35 5.26 -5.69 -13.63
CA GLU A 35 4.42 -4.60 -14.17
C GLU A 35 4.12 -3.49 -13.15
N MET A 36 4.00 -3.90 -11.88
CA MET A 36 3.57 -3.05 -10.77
C MET A 36 4.29 -3.46 -9.48
N VAL A 37 4.68 -2.47 -8.68
CA VAL A 37 5.30 -2.64 -7.36
C VAL A 37 4.55 -1.82 -6.33
N VAL A 38 4.19 -2.43 -5.19
CA VAL A 38 3.60 -1.72 -4.04
C VAL A 38 4.48 -1.96 -2.82
N ILE A 39 5.23 -0.95 -2.38
CA ILE A 39 6.10 -1.02 -1.21
C ILE A 39 5.33 -0.55 0.02
N SER A 40 5.05 -1.45 0.96
CA SER A 40 4.44 -1.07 2.24
C SER A 40 5.46 -0.51 3.23
N LEU A 41 5.16 0.67 3.79
CA LEU A 41 6.02 1.48 4.68
C LEU A 41 5.50 1.53 6.13
N GLY A 42 4.71 0.54 6.54
CA GLY A 42 4.13 0.47 7.88
C GLY A 42 3.17 1.63 8.14
N ALA A 43 3.40 2.38 9.24
CA ALA A 43 2.56 3.53 9.61
C ALA A 43 2.58 4.68 8.59
N LEU A 44 3.57 4.70 7.68
CA LEU A 44 3.61 5.66 6.57
C LEU A 44 2.70 5.24 5.41
N GLY A 45 2.10 4.05 5.43
CA GLY A 45 1.21 3.57 4.36
C GLY A 45 1.94 2.76 3.30
N ALA A 46 1.72 3.06 2.03
CA ALA A 46 2.37 2.35 0.92
C ALA A 46 2.63 3.25 -0.29
N VAL A 47 3.71 2.97 -1.01
CA VAL A 47 4.01 3.58 -2.31
C VAL A 47 3.76 2.56 -3.41
N ALA A 48 2.96 2.94 -4.40
CA ALA A 48 2.65 2.12 -5.55
C ALA A 48 3.27 2.73 -6.80
N VAL A 49 3.91 1.90 -7.61
CA VAL A 49 4.58 2.29 -8.85
C VAL A 49 4.09 1.38 -9.96
N ASP A 50 3.67 1.98 -11.07
CA ASP A 50 3.39 1.28 -12.33
C ASP A 50 4.16 1.93 -13.50
N GLY A 51 3.75 1.68 -14.75
CA GLY A 51 4.42 2.23 -15.93
C GLY A 51 4.09 3.69 -16.24
N HIS A 52 3.20 4.31 -15.48
CA HIS A 52 2.66 5.63 -15.76
C HIS A 52 2.84 6.60 -14.59
N GLN A 53 2.81 6.09 -13.35
CA GLN A 53 2.79 6.92 -12.15
C GLN A 53 3.45 6.23 -10.95
N ALA A 54 3.83 7.06 -9.98
CA ALA A 54 4.15 6.65 -8.63
C ALA A 54 3.28 7.45 -7.65
N LEU A 55 2.64 6.73 -6.73
CA LEU A 55 1.64 7.26 -5.81
C LEU A 55 1.95 6.78 -4.39
N TRP A 56 1.96 7.71 -3.45
CA TRP A 56 2.02 7.44 -2.02
C TRP A 56 0.62 7.54 -1.41
N ALA A 57 0.15 6.44 -0.83
CA ALA A 57 -1.06 6.41 -0.03
C ALA A 57 -0.71 6.46 1.46
N GLN A 58 -1.03 7.59 2.09
CA GLN A 58 -0.76 7.88 3.50
C GLN A 58 -2.03 7.70 4.35
N PRO A 59 -2.06 6.73 5.29
CA PRO A 59 -3.19 6.55 6.20
C PRO A 59 -3.19 7.58 7.34
N PRO A 60 -4.33 7.74 8.05
CA PRO A 60 -4.34 8.43 9.34
C PRO A 60 -3.44 7.71 10.35
N ARG A 61 -2.90 8.46 11.32
CA ARG A 61 -2.11 7.85 12.40
C ARG A 61 -3.03 7.16 13.39
N LEU A 62 -2.85 5.85 13.55
CA LEU A 62 -3.55 5.03 14.54
C LEU A 62 -2.54 4.28 15.40
N ALA A 63 -2.93 3.94 16.63
CA ALA A 63 -2.16 3.03 17.45
C ALA A 63 -2.09 1.67 16.77
N VAL A 64 -0.90 1.07 16.70
CA VAL A 64 -0.72 -0.27 16.11
C VAL A 64 -0.88 -1.31 17.22
N GLY A 65 -1.77 -2.28 16.99
CA GLY A 65 -1.92 -3.44 17.87
C GLY A 65 -1.11 -4.65 17.37
N SER A 66 -1.29 -5.03 16.11
CA SER A 66 -0.56 -6.16 15.50
C SER A 66 -0.56 -6.07 13.99
N THR A 67 0.62 -6.12 13.37
CA THR A 67 0.78 -6.05 11.90
C THR A 67 0.57 -7.39 11.19
N VAL A 68 0.31 -8.47 11.93
CA VAL A 68 0.11 -9.82 11.36
C VAL A 68 -1.09 -9.80 10.43
N GLY A 69 -0.86 -10.20 9.17
CA GLY A 69 -1.86 -10.22 8.10
C GLY A 69 -2.14 -8.87 7.44
N ALA A 70 -1.58 -7.75 7.93
CA ALA A 70 -1.83 -6.42 7.33
C ALA A 70 -1.34 -6.35 5.88
N GLY A 71 -0.22 -7.01 5.60
CA GLY A 71 0.29 -7.20 4.24
C GLY A 71 -0.66 -8.04 3.38
N ASP A 72 -1.20 -9.14 3.91
CA ASP A 72 -2.11 -10.03 3.18
C ASP A 72 -3.44 -9.34 2.87
N ALA A 73 -3.98 -8.56 3.81
CA ALA A 73 -5.17 -7.74 3.58
C ALA A 73 -4.96 -6.74 2.44
N MET A 74 -3.79 -6.08 2.39
CA MET A 74 -3.41 -5.20 1.29
C MET A 74 -3.33 -5.97 -0.04
N VAL A 75 -2.68 -7.13 -0.07
CA VAL A 75 -2.59 -8.00 -1.26
C VAL A 75 -3.98 -8.43 -1.74
N ALA A 76 -4.86 -8.84 -0.83
CA ALA A 76 -6.22 -9.28 -1.17
C ALA A 76 -7.02 -8.17 -1.87
N VAL A 77 -6.95 -6.93 -1.37
CA VAL A 77 -7.60 -5.78 -2.02
C VAL A 77 -6.99 -5.50 -3.39
N LEU A 78 -5.66 -5.48 -3.50
CA LEU A 78 -4.97 -5.24 -4.77
C LEU A 78 -5.31 -6.32 -5.81
N ALA A 79 -5.30 -7.59 -5.41
CA ALA A 79 -5.64 -8.71 -6.28
C ALA A 79 -7.09 -8.64 -6.77
N ARG A 80 -8.04 -8.28 -5.88
CA ARG A 80 -9.44 -8.07 -6.24
C ARG A 80 -9.58 -6.95 -7.29
N ALA A 81 -8.86 -5.84 -7.13
CA ALA A 81 -8.90 -4.74 -8.08
C ALA A 81 -8.31 -5.12 -9.44
N ILE A 82 -7.16 -5.81 -9.46
CA ILE A 82 -6.53 -6.31 -10.69
C ILE A 82 -7.49 -7.27 -11.43
N LEU A 83 -8.14 -8.19 -10.71
CA LEU A 83 -9.10 -9.11 -11.31
C LEU A 83 -10.34 -8.38 -11.86
N ALA A 84 -10.86 -7.39 -11.13
CA ALA A 84 -12.00 -6.59 -11.59
C ALA A 84 -11.68 -5.81 -12.88
N ARG A 85 -10.47 -5.25 -12.98
CA ARG A 85 -9.96 -4.57 -14.19
C ARG A 85 -9.70 -5.52 -15.36
N ALA A 86 -9.44 -6.80 -15.11
CA ALA A 86 -9.28 -7.79 -16.18
C ALA A 86 -10.64 -8.25 -16.75
N ILE A 87 -11.70 -8.23 -15.94
CA ILE A 87 -13.05 -8.72 -16.30
C ILE A 87 -13.96 -7.60 -16.82
N SER A 88 -13.72 -6.36 -16.42
CA SER A 88 -14.47 -5.15 -16.82
C SER A 88 -13.48 -4.00 -17.04
N GLU A 89 -13.89 -2.84 -17.56
CA GLU A 89 -13.09 -1.58 -17.50
C GLU A 89 -12.95 -1.07 -16.05
N GLY A 90 -12.57 -1.96 -15.14
CA GLY A 90 -12.58 -1.79 -13.71
C GLY A 90 -11.50 -0.85 -13.20
N THR A 91 -11.52 -0.66 -11.89
CA THR A 91 -10.79 0.40 -11.22
C THR A 91 -9.28 0.24 -11.30
N GLY A 92 -8.59 1.36 -11.54
CA GLY A 92 -7.13 1.42 -11.68
C GLY A 92 -6.38 1.29 -10.35
N LEU A 93 -5.06 1.16 -10.41
CA LEU A 93 -4.19 1.10 -9.22
C LEU A 93 -4.43 2.28 -8.26
N ALA A 94 -4.59 3.48 -8.81
CA ALA A 94 -4.84 4.70 -8.05
C ALA A 94 -6.12 4.62 -7.20
N GLU A 95 -7.15 3.94 -7.69
CA GLU A 95 -8.44 3.80 -7.00
C GLU A 95 -8.41 2.66 -5.97
N ALA A 96 -7.63 1.60 -6.23
CA ALA A 96 -7.51 0.47 -5.31
C ALA A 96 -6.55 0.74 -4.14
N LEU A 97 -5.56 1.62 -4.33
CA LEU A 97 -4.50 1.85 -3.37
C LEU A 97 -4.99 2.40 -2.01
N PRO A 98 -5.92 3.39 -1.95
CA PRO A 98 -6.51 3.84 -0.69
C PRO A 98 -7.15 2.72 0.12
N LEU A 99 -7.97 1.89 -0.54
CA LEU A 99 -8.64 0.77 0.11
C LEU A 99 -7.63 -0.28 0.59
N ALA A 100 -6.58 -0.55 -0.18
CA ALA A 100 -5.55 -1.52 0.18
C ALA A 100 -4.77 -1.07 1.43
N VAL A 101 -4.40 0.23 1.48
CA VAL A 101 -3.76 0.84 2.66
C VAL A 101 -4.72 0.89 3.85
N ALA A 102 -5.99 1.22 3.64
CA ALA A 102 -7.01 1.22 4.68
C ALA A 102 -7.22 -0.18 5.27
N ALA A 103 -7.24 -1.23 4.45
CA ALA A 103 -7.38 -2.61 4.89
C ALA A 103 -6.20 -3.06 5.77
N GLY A 104 -4.97 -2.79 5.32
CA GLY A 104 -3.77 -3.06 6.11
C GLY A 104 -3.76 -2.27 7.43
N THR A 105 -4.12 -0.98 7.37
CA THR A 105 -4.17 -0.08 8.54
C THR A 105 -5.22 -0.54 9.55
N TRP A 106 -6.43 -0.86 9.10
CA TRP A 106 -7.50 -1.37 9.95
C TRP A 106 -7.09 -2.65 10.67
N LEU A 107 -6.50 -3.60 9.93
CA LEU A 107 -6.06 -4.86 10.50
C LEU A 107 -4.91 -4.68 11.49
N ALA A 108 -4.00 -3.73 11.20
CA ALA A 108 -2.90 -3.37 12.08
C ALA A 108 -3.38 -2.77 13.42
N ALA A 109 -4.47 -1.99 13.39
CA ALA A 109 -4.99 -1.24 14.52
C ALA A 109 -6.17 -1.93 15.25
N ARG A 110 -6.81 -2.97 14.69
CA ARG A 110 -8.00 -3.60 15.31
C ARG A 110 -7.78 -4.12 16.74
N ARG A 111 -6.53 -4.42 17.12
CA ARG A 111 -6.15 -4.95 18.44
C ARG A 111 -5.66 -3.89 19.43
N SER A 112 -5.55 -2.63 19.03
CA SER A 112 -5.11 -1.51 19.89
C SER A 112 -6.25 -0.65 20.43
N GLY A 113 -7.52 -1.02 20.14
CA GLY A 113 -8.70 -0.26 20.54
C GLY A 113 -9.05 0.84 19.54
N LEU A 114 -9.57 0.45 18.37
CA LEU A 114 -10.06 1.40 17.37
C LEU A 114 -11.21 2.27 17.92
N PRO A 115 -11.29 3.56 17.54
CA PRO A 115 -12.50 4.36 17.81
C PRO A 115 -13.76 3.67 17.26
N ASN A 116 -14.88 3.74 17.98
CA ASN A 116 -16.12 2.99 17.69
C ASN A 116 -16.66 3.12 16.26
N ASN A 117 -16.37 4.23 15.57
CA ASN A 117 -16.84 4.49 14.20
C ASN A 117 -15.79 4.18 13.13
N THR A 118 -14.75 3.41 13.45
CA THR A 118 -13.68 3.08 12.51
C THR A 118 -14.05 1.87 11.67
N SER A 119 -14.67 2.11 10.52
CA SER A 119 -14.86 1.11 9.47
C SER A 119 -13.76 1.18 8.42
N LEU A 120 -13.70 0.17 7.54
CA LEU A 120 -12.79 0.17 6.39
C LEU A 120 -13.08 1.36 5.46
N GLU A 121 -14.35 1.65 5.17
CA GLU A 121 -14.79 2.76 4.31
C GLU A 121 -14.43 4.12 4.91
N THR A 122 -14.58 4.26 6.23
CA THR A 122 -14.20 5.51 6.93
C THR A 122 -12.70 5.73 6.91
N LEU A 123 -11.89 4.66 6.97
CA LEU A 123 -10.43 4.75 6.85
C LEU A 123 -9.98 5.04 5.42
N GLU A 124 -10.59 4.39 4.43
CA GLU A 124 -10.29 4.62 3.01
C GLU A 124 -10.43 6.10 2.66
N ARG A 125 -11.52 6.75 3.08
CA ARG A 125 -11.75 8.18 2.88
C ARG A 125 -10.73 9.09 3.56
N GLN A 126 -10.02 8.58 4.57
CA GLN A 126 -8.97 9.31 5.28
C GLN A 126 -7.57 9.08 4.69
N VAL A 127 -7.40 8.09 3.80
CA VAL A 127 -6.13 7.85 3.13
C VAL A 127 -5.91 8.95 2.10
N LYS A 128 -4.80 9.67 2.23
CA LYS A 128 -4.38 10.69 1.26
C LYS A 128 -3.53 10.04 0.18
N VAL A 129 -3.86 10.28 -1.09
CA VAL A 129 -3.04 9.84 -2.23
C VAL A 129 -2.25 11.03 -2.76
N ILE A 130 -0.94 10.90 -2.81
CA ILE A 130 0.01 11.95 -3.14
C ILE A 130 0.94 11.43 -4.25
N PRO A 131 1.10 12.14 -5.39
CA PRO A 131 2.12 11.80 -6.38
C PRO A 131 3.53 11.93 -5.80
N VAL A 132 4.40 10.97 -6.11
CA VAL A 132 5.80 10.90 -5.64
C VAL A 132 6.73 10.39 -6.73
#